data_AF-A0A7L2IEP6-F1
#
_entry.id   AF-A0A7L2IEP6-F1
#
_cell.length_a   1.000
_cell.length_b   1.000
_cell.length_c   1.000
_cell.angle_alpha   90.00
_cell.angle_beta   90.00
_cell.angle_gamma   90.00
#
_symmetry.space_group_name_H-M   'P 1'
#
loop_
_entity.id
_entity.type
_entity.pdbx_description
1 polymer ?
#
loop_
_entity_poly.entity_id
_entity_poly.type
_entity_poly.pdbx_seq_one_letter_code
_entity_poly.pdbx_strand_id
1 'polypeptide(L)'
;MAEAHQAVAFQFTVTPDGIDLRMSHEALKQIYLSGVHSWKKKFIRFKNGIITGVYPASPSSWLIVVVGVMSTMYAKMDPSLGIIAKINRTLHTTGYMSNQTQNIVSGLLFGTGLWVALIITMRYSLKMLLSYHGWMFSEHGKLSAGTKLWMALVKLFSGRKPMLYSFQTSLPRLPVPAVKDTVSRYLESVRPLMGDAEFQRMEGLAKDFAFNLGPKLQWYLKLKSWWATNYVSDWWEEYIYLRGRGPIMVNSNYFAMDFLHLCPTRVQAARAGNVIYAILLYRKKLDRQEIKPILLLGSTVPLCSAQWERMFNTSRVPGLEADAVQHVTDSKHVVVYHKGRYFKVWLYHDGRLLRPREIQQQMQRILDDDSEPQAGEEKLAALTAGDRVPWARARQAYFSHGKNKQSLDAVEKAAFFVTLDDTEQGYRKEDPVRSLDAYAKSLIHGKCYDRWFDKTFTLVVFRNGKMGLNAEHSWADAPIVGHLWE
;
A
#
# COMPACT_ATOMS: atom_id res chain seq x y z
N MET A 1 -6.48 36.05 17.61
CA MET A 1 -5.19 36.37 16.96
C MET A 1 -3.95 36.19 17.85
N ALA A 2 -4.05 35.71 19.11
CA ALA A 2 -2.88 35.61 20.01
C ALA A 2 -2.17 34.23 20.04
N GLU A 3 -2.76 33.15 19.53
CA GLU A 3 -2.19 31.79 19.66
C GLU A 3 -1.25 31.38 18.50
N ALA A 4 -1.23 32.12 17.40
CA ALA A 4 -0.36 31.79 16.25
C ALA A 4 1.13 32.07 16.50
N HIS A 5 1.47 32.82 17.56
CA HIS A 5 2.85 33.21 17.88
C HIS A 5 3.67 32.11 18.55
N GLN A 6 3.05 31.06 19.11
CA GLN A 6 3.77 29.98 19.79
C GLN A 6 4.34 28.90 18.85
N ALA A 7 3.99 28.92 17.56
CA ALA A 7 4.35 27.85 16.61
C ALA A 7 5.53 28.17 15.69
N VAL A 8 6.20 29.32 15.85
CA VAL A 8 7.33 29.71 14.98
C VAL A 8 8.64 29.42 15.70
N ALA A 9 9.38 28.40 15.24
CA ALA A 9 10.65 27.98 15.80
C ALA A 9 11.74 29.07 15.80
N PHE A 10 11.57 30.06 14.91
CA PHE A 10 12.46 31.18 14.70
C PHE A 10 11.61 32.44 14.56
N GLN A 11 11.65 33.34 15.54
CA GLN A 11 11.19 34.70 15.34
C GLN A 11 12.36 35.52 14.81
N PHE A 12 12.17 36.08 13.61
CA PHE A 12 13.13 36.94 12.95
C PHE A 12 12.55 38.35 12.92
N THR A 13 13.17 39.25 13.67
CA THR A 13 12.82 40.68 13.67
C THR A 13 14.03 41.45 13.19
N VAL A 14 13.90 42.11 12.04
CA VAL A 14 14.92 43.05 11.53
C VAL A 14 14.67 44.38 12.21
N THR A 15 15.58 44.79 13.08
CA THR A 15 15.59 46.13 13.69
C THR A 15 16.67 46.99 13.00
N PRO A 16 16.62 48.33 13.12
CA PRO A 16 17.66 49.22 12.58
C PRO A 16 19.07 48.89 13.09
N ASP A 17 19.17 48.22 14.25
CA ASP A 17 20.42 47.85 14.91
C ASP A 17 20.91 46.42 14.57
N GLY A 18 20.17 45.66 13.74
CA GLY A 18 20.55 44.32 13.28
C GLY A 18 19.42 43.30 13.25
N ILE A 19 19.79 42.03 13.23
CA ILE A 19 18.87 40.89 13.22
C ILE A 19 18.69 40.38 14.65
N ASP A 20 17.50 40.50 15.23
CA ASP A 20 17.14 39.86 16.50
C ASP A 20 16.51 38.48 16.22
N LEU A 21 17.20 37.42 16.65
CA LEU A 21 16.79 36.03 16.48
C LEU A 21 16.36 35.46 17.85
N ARG A 22 15.06 35.36 18.09
CA ARG A 22 14.53 34.67 19.27
C ARG A 22 14.29 33.19 18.96
N MET A 23 15.17 32.33 19.49
CA MET A 23 15.05 30.87 19.39
C MET A 23 14.22 30.31 20.55
N SER A 24 13.13 29.61 20.24
CA SER A 24 12.38 28.85 21.25
C SER A 24 13.09 27.52 21.52
N HIS A 25 13.57 27.32 22.76
CA HIS A 25 14.15 26.05 23.22
C HIS A 25 13.20 24.86 23.00
N GLU A 26 11.89 25.09 23.16
CA GLU A 26 10.87 24.08 22.95
C GLU A 26 10.76 23.69 21.48
N ALA A 27 10.84 24.66 20.57
CA ALA A 27 10.85 24.39 19.15
C ALA A 27 12.12 23.65 18.69
N LEU A 28 13.30 24.00 19.23
CA LEU A 28 14.54 23.25 18.98
C LEU A 28 14.45 21.81 19.47
N LYS A 29 13.85 21.58 20.66
CA LYS A 29 13.57 20.24 21.18
C LYS A 29 12.64 19.46 20.25
N GLN A 30 11.60 20.09 19.69
CA GLN A 30 10.72 19.45 18.70
C GLN A 30 11.44 19.08 17.40
N ILE A 31 12.29 19.98 16.89
CA ILE A 31 13.11 19.71 15.70
C ILE A 31 14.04 18.53 15.95
N TYR A 32 14.74 18.51 17.09
CA TYR A 32 15.60 17.41 17.50
C TYR A 32 14.83 16.09 17.60
N LEU A 33 13.73 16.06 18.36
CA LEU A 33 12.91 14.85 18.53
C LEU A 33 12.36 14.35 17.18
N SER A 34 11.86 15.25 16.33
CA SER A 34 11.40 14.90 14.98
C SER A 34 12.55 14.33 14.13
N GLY A 35 13.75 14.90 14.22
CA GLY A 35 14.96 14.40 13.57
C GLY A 35 15.32 12.98 14.00
N VAL A 36 15.38 12.73 15.32
CA VAL A 36 15.67 11.39 15.89
C VAL A 36 14.63 10.36 15.44
N HIS A 37 13.34 10.71 15.45
CA HIS A 37 12.27 9.81 15.01
C HIS A 37 12.34 9.51 13.51
N SER A 38 12.63 10.53 12.68
CA SER A 38 12.82 10.36 11.25
C SER A 38 14.01 9.42 10.96
N TRP A 39 15.14 9.64 11.64
CA TRP A 39 16.31 8.76 11.53
C TRP A 39 16.01 7.33 11.96
N LYS A 40 15.34 7.14 13.10
CA LYS A 40 14.92 5.81 13.57
C LYS A 40 13.99 5.13 12.57
N LYS A 41 13.05 5.85 11.97
CA LYS A 41 12.14 5.33 10.93
C LYS A 41 12.93 4.90 9.69
N LYS A 42 13.84 5.75 9.20
CA LYS A 42 14.72 5.44 8.05
C LYS A 42 15.59 4.21 8.33
N PHE A 43 16.19 4.13 9.52
CA PHE A 43 16.98 2.97 9.95
C PHE A 43 16.16 1.68 9.99
N ILE A 44 14.94 1.71 10.55
CA ILE A 44 14.04 0.55 10.55
C ILE A 44 13.71 0.11 9.13
N ARG A 45 13.35 1.05 8.23
CA ARG A 45 13.07 0.72 6.82
C ARG A 45 14.29 0.12 6.12
N PHE A 46 15.48 0.68 6.34
CA PHE A 46 16.73 0.15 5.79
C PHE A 46 17.01 -1.27 6.30
N LYS A 47 16.98 -1.47 7.62
CA LYS A 47 17.14 -2.78 8.25
C LYS A 47 16.15 -3.80 7.70
N ASN A 48 14.87 -3.43 7.62
CA ASN A 48 13.83 -4.31 7.11
C ASN A 48 14.05 -4.63 5.63
N GLY A 49 14.49 -3.66 4.84
CA GLY A 49 14.86 -3.86 3.43
C GLY A 49 16.00 -4.87 3.27
N ILE A 50 16.99 -4.88 4.15
CA ILE A 50 18.02 -5.93 4.17
C ILE A 50 17.41 -7.28 4.55
N ILE A 51 16.59 -7.35 5.61
CA ILE A 51 16.00 -8.60 6.09
C ILE A 51 15.10 -9.24 5.02
N THR A 52 14.20 -8.47 4.41
CA THR A 52 13.35 -8.95 3.30
C THR A 52 14.18 -9.20 2.05
N GLY A 53 15.18 -8.38 1.80
CA GLY A 53 16.12 -8.47 0.69
C GLY A 53 17.04 -9.69 0.70
N VAL A 54 17.14 -10.44 1.80
CA VAL A 54 17.90 -11.71 1.90
C VAL A 54 17.03 -12.93 2.20
N TYR A 55 15.73 -12.72 2.41
CA TYR A 55 14.76 -13.78 2.64
C TYR A 55 14.72 -14.76 1.44
N PRO A 56 14.60 -16.10 1.65
CA PRO A 56 14.25 -16.82 2.89
C PRO A 56 15.39 -17.06 3.88
N ALA A 57 16.62 -16.62 3.58
CA ALA A 57 17.73 -16.66 4.52
C ALA A 57 17.65 -15.51 5.54
N SER A 58 18.65 -15.42 6.41
CA SER A 58 18.78 -14.35 7.40
C SER A 58 20.20 -13.79 7.41
N PRO A 59 20.40 -12.54 7.87
CA PRO A 59 21.76 -12.00 8.08
C PRO A 59 22.62 -12.87 9.01
N SER A 60 22.00 -13.61 9.94
CA SER A 60 22.72 -14.56 10.79
C SER A 60 23.23 -15.79 10.04
N SER A 61 22.56 -16.24 8.97
CA SER A 61 23.06 -17.38 8.19
C SER A 61 24.30 -17.03 7.38
N TRP A 62 24.52 -15.75 7.06
CA TRP A 62 25.79 -15.28 6.48
C TRP A 62 26.96 -15.57 7.42
N LEU A 63 26.81 -15.24 8.70
CA LEU A 63 27.84 -15.49 9.72
C LEU A 63 28.16 -16.98 9.80
N ILE A 64 27.15 -17.85 9.77
CA ILE A 64 27.33 -19.31 9.81
C ILE A 64 28.14 -19.79 8.60
N VAL A 65 27.80 -19.32 7.39
CA VAL A 65 28.53 -19.70 6.16
C VAL A 65 29.98 -19.20 6.21
N VAL A 66 30.20 -17.93 6.57
CA VAL A 66 31.55 -17.36 6.65
C VAL A 66 32.39 -18.06 7.71
N VAL A 67 31.86 -18.28 8.92
CA VAL A 67 32.57 -19.02 9.98
C VAL A 67 32.88 -20.44 9.54
N GLY A 68 31.96 -21.13 8.88
CA GLY A 68 32.21 -22.45 8.31
C GLY A 68 33.35 -22.46 7.27
N VAL A 69 33.35 -21.51 6.34
CA VAL A 69 34.44 -21.33 5.35
C VAL A 69 35.76 -21.00 6.05
N MET A 70 35.77 -20.08 7.02
CA MET A 70 36.98 -19.73 7.75
C MET A 70 37.52 -20.89 8.59
N SER A 71 36.64 -21.70 9.18
CA SER A 71 37.03 -22.86 9.98
C SER A 71 37.64 -23.97 9.12
N THR A 72 37.09 -24.22 7.94
CA THR A 72 37.66 -25.19 6.98
C THR A 72 39.01 -24.72 6.44
N MET A 73 39.16 -23.42 6.14
CA MET A 73 40.45 -22.83 5.79
C MET A 73 41.49 -23.00 6.90
N TYR A 74 41.11 -22.78 8.16
CA TYR A 74 41.99 -22.99 9.32
C TYR A 74 42.39 -24.47 9.48
N ALA A 75 41.47 -25.38 9.20
CA ALA A 75 41.72 -26.82 9.17
C ALA A 75 42.50 -27.29 7.92
N LYS A 76 42.96 -26.38 7.05
CA LYS A 76 43.65 -26.65 5.78
C LYS A 76 42.85 -27.52 4.80
N MET A 77 41.52 -27.49 4.91
CA MET A 77 40.61 -28.09 3.94
C MET A 77 40.08 -26.99 3.03
N ASP A 78 40.18 -27.14 1.72
CA ASP A 78 39.63 -26.16 0.77
C ASP A 78 38.24 -26.59 0.28
N PRO A 79 37.15 -26.04 0.84
CA PRO A 79 35.78 -26.34 0.38
C PRO A 79 35.46 -25.66 -0.96
N SER A 80 36.31 -24.75 -1.44
CA SER A 80 36.06 -23.90 -2.60
C SER A 80 36.59 -24.47 -3.92
N LEU A 81 37.20 -25.66 -3.89
CA LEU A 81 37.84 -26.29 -5.05
C LEU A 81 38.85 -25.35 -5.74
N GLY A 82 39.65 -24.62 -4.96
CA GLY A 82 40.69 -23.71 -5.45
C GLY A 82 40.25 -22.27 -5.74
N ILE A 83 38.97 -21.94 -5.59
CA ILE A 83 38.46 -20.56 -5.85
C ILE A 83 39.04 -19.57 -4.84
N ILE A 84 39.11 -19.92 -3.56
CA ILE A 84 39.71 -19.07 -2.52
C ILE A 84 41.16 -18.76 -2.85
N ALA A 85 41.93 -19.75 -3.28
CA ALA A 85 43.33 -19.55 -3.70
C ALA A 85 43.44 -18.62 -4.91
N LYS A 86 42.50 -18.71 -5.86
CA LYS A 86 42.44 -17.81 -7.03
C LYS A 86 42.09 -16.36 -6.64
N ILE A 87 41.16 -16.16 -5.71
CA ILE A 87 40.83 -14.84 -5.17
C ILE A 87 42.08 -14.26 -4.48
N ASN A 88 42.74 -15.06 -3.65
CA ASN A 88 43.95 -14.66 -2.94
C ASN A 88 45.05 -14.19 -3.90
N ARG A 89 45.34 -14.96 -4.97
CA ARG A 89 46.31 -14.56 -6.01
C ARG A 89 45.97 -13.22 -6.66
N THR A 90 44.69 -12.96 -6.92
CA THR A 90 44.24 -11.67 -7.51
C THR A 90 44.38 -10.51 -6.51
N LEU A 91 44.19 -10.76 -5.21
CA LEU A 91 44.42 -9.75 -4.17
C LEU A 91 45.91 -9.48 -3.97
N HIS A 92 46.77 -10.49 -4.11
CA HIS A 92 48.22 -10.33 -4.01
C HIS A 92 48.77 -9.30 -5.03
N THR A 93 48.23 -9.25 -6.25
CA THR A 93 48.61 -8.26 -7.27
C THR A 93 48.34 -6.81 -6.87
N THR A 94 47.53 -6.55 -5.82
CA THR A 94 47.31 -5.19 -5.33
C THR A 94 48.39 -4.70 -4.35
N GLY A 95 49.20 -5.58 -3.75
CA GLY A 95 50.36 -5.19 -2.93
C GLY A 95 50.07 -4.54 -1.56
N TYR A 96 48.82 -4.23 -1.21
CA TYR A 96 48.46 -3.46 -0.01
C TYR A 96 48.16 -4.29 1.26
N MET A 97 48.25 -5.63 1.24
CA MET A 97 47.79 -6.49 2.35
C MET A 97 48.78 -7.59 2.73
N SER A 98 48.89 -7.91 4.03
CA SER A 98 49.67 -9.04 4.54
C SER A 98 49.07 -10.40 4.14
N ASN A 99 49.88 -11.47 4.12
CA ASN A 99 49.42 -12.82 3.76
C ASN A 99 48.27 -13.33 4.64
N GLN A 100 48.28 -13.01 5.94
CA GLN A 100 47.19 -13.37 6.85
C GLN A 100 45.91 -12.60 6.53
N THR A 101 46.02 -11.30 6.30
CA THR A 101 44.89 -10.45 5.90
C THR A 101 44.29 -10.91 4.57
N GLN A 102 45.13 -11.27 3.59
CA GLN A 102 44.68 -11.77 2.28
C GLN A 102 43.88 -13.06 2.39
N ASN A 103 44.33 -14.01 3.22
CA ASN A 103 43.60 -15.25 3.47
C ASN A 103 42.22 -14.99 4.09
N ILE A 104 42.15 -14.11 5.10
CA ILE A 104 40.88 -13.74 5.75
C ILE A 104 39.93 -13.07 4.76
N VAL A 105 40.42 -12.08 3.99
CA VAL A 105 39.61 -11.37 3.00
C VAL A 105 39.13 -12.32 1.90
N SER A 106 39.98 -13.22 1.42
CA SER A 106 39.60 -14.21 0.40
C SER A 106 38.52 -15.18 0.89
N GLY A 107 38.66 -15.67 2.13
CA GLY A 107 37.65 -16.51 2.77
C GLY A 107 36.32 -15.78 2.99
N LEU A 108 36.37 -14.51 3.40
CA LEU A 108 35.17 -13.69 3.61
C LEU A 108 34.46 -13.36 2.28
N LEU A 109 35.21 -13.05 1.22
CA LEU A 109 34.65 -12.82 -0.12
C LEU A 109 34.00 -14.09 -0.68
N PHE A 110 34.70 -15.23 -0.59
CA PHE A 110 34.15 -16.51 -1.04
C PHE A 110 32.92 -16.91 -0.22
N GLY A 111 32.98 -16.85 1.12
CA GLY A 111 31.86 -17.18 1.99
C GLY A 111 30.63 -16.29 1.75
N THR A 112 30.85 -15.00 1.48
CA THR A 112 29.77 -14.08 1.10
C THR A 112 29.18 -14.44 -0.26
N GLY A 113 30.01 -14.72 -1.26
CA GLY A 113 29.56 -15.16 -2.59
C GLY A 113 28.77 -16.47 -2.54
N LEU A 114 29.25 -17.45 -1.77
CA LEU A 114 28.56 -18.72 -1.52
C LEU A 114 27.20 -18.48 -0.85
N TRP A 115 27.14 -17.63 0.17
CA TRP A 115 25.89 -17.29 0.85
C TRP A 115 24.88 -16.61 -0.08
N VAL A 116 25.32 -15.69 -0.94
CA VAL A 116 24.46 -15.07 -1.98
C VAL A 116 23.96 -16.12 -2.97
N ALA A 117 24.82 -17.03 -3.44
CA ALA A 117 24.44 -18.11 -4.33
C ALA A 117 23.39 -19.06 -3.70
N LEU A 118 23.55 -19.37 -2.40
CA LEU A 118 22.57 -20.15 -1.64
C LEU A 118 21.22 -19.42 -1.54
N ILE A 119 21.20 -18.12 -1.28
CA ILE A 119 19.96 -17.32 -1.26
C ILE A 119 19.25 -17.36 -2.60
N ILE A 120 19.98 -17.12 -3.69
CA ILE A 120 19.41 -17.14 -5.05
C ILE A 120 18.82 -18.52 -5.35
N THR A 121 19.53 -19.58 -4.98
CA THR A 121 19.06 -20.95 -5.14
C THR A 121 17.79 -21.20 -4.34
N MET A 122 17.75 -20.86 -3.05
CA MET A 122 16.58 -21.02 -2.19
C MET A 122 15.37 -20.22 -2.72
N ARG A 123 15.59 -19.00 -3.21
CA ARG A 123 14.53 -18.18 -3.83
C ARG A 123 13.98 -18.82 -5.08
N TYR A 124 14.84 -19.32 -5.94
CA TYR A 124 14.43 -20.00 -7.16
C TYR A 124 13.65 -21.28 -6.82
N SER A 125 14.14 -22.09 -5.89
CA SER A 125 13.42 -23.28 -5.39
C SER A 125 12.04 -22.91 -4.84
N LEU A 126 11.95 -21.88 -3.98
CA LEU A 126 10.68 -21.42 -3.43
C LEU A 126 9.74 -20.92 -4.54
N LYS A 127 10.26 -20.18 -5.51
CA LYS A 127 9.48 -19.71 -6.67
C LYS A 127 8.94 -20.86 -7.52
N MET A 128 9.75 -21.89 -7.77
CA MET A 128 9.32 -23.09 -8.48
C MET A 128 8.22 -23.84 -7.71
N LEU A 129 8.39 -24.00 -6.39
CA LEU A 129 7.36 -24.58 -5.53
C LEU A 129 6.06 -23.76 -5.59
N LEU A 130 6.14 -22.44 -5.48
CA LEU A 130 4.96 -21.56 -5.54
C LEU A 130 4.33 -21.47 -6.93
N SER A 131 5.01 -21.93 -7.99
CA SER A 131 4.44 -22.00 -9.34
C SER A 131 3.50 -23.19 -9.53
N TYR A 132 3.42 -24.10 -8.56
CA TYR A 132 2.43 -25.18 -8.57
C TYR A 132 1.04 -24.65 -8.19
N HIS A 133 0.07 -24.88 -9.08
CA HIS A 133 -1.29 -24.36 -8.97
C HIS A 133 -2.36 -25.46 -8.76
N GLY A 134 -1.97 -26.74 -8.77
CA GLY A 134 -2.92 -27.86 -8.67
C GLY A 134 -3.72 -27.90 -7.36
N TRP A 135 -3.22 -27.24 -6.31
CA TRP A 135 -3.92 -27.11 -5.04
C TRP A 135 -5.22 -26.28 -5.14
N MET A 136 -5.33 -25.35 -6.11
CA MET A 136 -6.54 -24.51 -6.28
C MET A 136 -7.75 -25.32 -6.77
N PHE A 137 -7.51 -26.43 -7.46
CA PHE A 137 -8.55 -27.29 -8.03
C PHE A 137 -8.88 -28.50 -7.14
N SER A 138 -8.26 -28.59 -5.95
CA SER A 138 -8.54 -29.66 -4.99
C SER A 138 -9.85 -29.37 -4.25
N GLU A 139 -10.68 -30.41 -4.04
CA GLU A 139 -11.89 -30.30 -3.23
C GLU A 139 -11.56 -29.84 -1.79
N HIS A 140 -12.40 -28.97 -1.23
CA HIS A 140 -12.25 -28.52 0.14
C HIS A 140 -12.25 -29.72 1.11
N GLY A 141 -11.24 -29.79 1.98
CA GLY A 141 -11.07 -30.87 2.96
C GLY A 141 -10.36 -32.13 2.44
N LYS A 142 -10.19 -32.31 1.13
CA LYS A 142 -9.49 -33.47 0.54
C LYS A 142 -8.20 -33.04 -0.15
N LEU A 143 -7.12 -32.94 0.63
CA LEU A 143 -5.78 -32.71 0.07
C LEU A 143 -5.10 -34.03 -0.28
N SER A 144 -4.66 -34.17 -1.53
CA SER A 144 -3.87 -35.32 -1.99
C SER A 144 -2.54 -35.40 -1.22
N ALA A 145 -1.97 -36.61 -1.11
CA ALA A 145 -0.67 -36.81 -0.49
C ALA A 145 0.43 -35.97 -1.16
N GLY A 146 0.37 -35.82 -2.49
CA GLY A 146 1.28 -34.96 -3.25
C GLY A 146 1.17 -33.48 -2.86
N THR A 147 -0.06 -32.95 -2.73
CA THR A 147 -0.27 -31.57 -2.27
C THR A 147 0.23 -31.39 -0.83
N LYS A 148 -0.01 -32.35 0.07
CA LYS A 148 0.52 -32.30 1.45
C LYS A 148 2.05 -32.28 1.50
N LEU A 149 2.71 -33.13 0.70
CA LEU A 149 4.17 -33.14 0.57
C LEU A 149 4.69 -31.81 0.03
N TRP A 150 4.06 -31.29 -1.03
CA TRP A 150 4.39 -29.97 -1.58
C TRP A 150 4.23 -28.86 -0.53
N MET A 151 3.15 -28.85 0.26
CA MET A 151 2.97 -27.87 1.33
C MET A 151 4.08 -27.95 2.37
N ALA A 152 4.51 -29.15 2.75
CA ALA A 152 5.63 -29.35 3.66
C ALA A 152 6.94 -28.79 3.08
N LEU A 153 7.20 -29.01 1.79
CA LEU A 153 8.34 -28.43 1.08
C LEU A 153 8.25 -26.89 1.04
N VAL A 154 7.11 -26.31 0.70
CA VAL A 154 6.93 -24.84 0.73
C VAL A 154 7.26 -24.30 2.12
N LYS A 155 6.75 -24.92 3.19
CA LYS A 155 7.02 -24.50 4.57
C LYS A 155 8.49 -24.62 4.94
N LEU A 156 9.16 -25.69 4.52
CA LEU A 156 10.60 -25.88 4.75
C LEU A 156 11.44 -24.77 4.10
N PHE A 157 11.08 -24.37 2.87
CA PHE A 157 11.79 -23.33 2.12
C PHE A 157 11.35 -21.90 2.46
N SER A 158 10.23 -21.71 3.17
CA SER A 158 9.65 -20.41 3.51
C SER A 158 10.24 -19.75 4.77
N GLY A 159 11.52 -19.96 5.07
CA GLY A 159 12.22 -19.27 6.17
C GLY A 159 11.50 -19.32 7.54
N ARG A 160 11.92 -18.47 8.48
CA ARG A 160 11.22 -18.29 9.77
C ARG A 160 10.85 -16.84 9.95
N LYS A 161 9.63 -16.58 10.45
CA LYS A 161 9.10 -15.23 10.78
C LYS A 161 9.14 -14.24 9.59
N PRO A 162 8.37 -14.49 8.52
CA PRO A 162 8.30 -13.57 7.40
C PRO A 162 7.75 -12.19 7.83
N MET A 163 8.32 -11.14 7.26
CA MET A 163 7.78 -9.78 7.30
C MET A 163 6.83 -9.57 6.12
N LEU A 164 6.08 -8.46 6.12
CA LEU A 164 5.07 -8.16 5.09
C LEU A 164 5.57 -8.40 3.66
N TYR A 165 6.77 -7.91 3.34
CA TYR A 165 7.33 -7.99 1.97
C TYR A 165 8.33 -9.13 1.77
N SER A 166 8.49 -10.05 2.73
CA SER A 166 9.49 -11.13 2.65
C SER A 166 9.36 -11.99 1.40
N PHE A 167 8.13 -12.27 0.94
CA PHE A 167 7.91 -13.16 -0.19
C PHE A 167 7.97 -12.47 -1.56
N GLN A 168 8.02 -11.13 -1.66
CA GLN A 168 7.84 -10.41 -2.92
C GLN A 168 8.81 -10.85 -4.02
N THR A 169 10.08 -11.12 -3.68
CA THR A 169 11.09 -11.57 -4.64
C THR A 169 10.99 -13.04 -5.02
N SER A 170 10.22 -13.82 -4.26
CA SER A 170 10.04 -15.27 -4.43
C SER A 170 8.70 -15.64 -5.06
N LEU A 171 7.80 -14.67 -5.26
CA LEU A 171 6.52 -14.92 -5.91
C LEU A 171 6.72 -15.33 -7.39
N PRO A 172 5.91 -16.28 -7.89
CA PRO A 172 5.90 -16.60 -9.31
C PRO A 172 5.39 -15.40 -10.12
N ARG A 173 5.82 -15.32 -11.39
CA ARG A 173 5.25 -14.34 -12.31
C ARG A 173 3.85 -14.80 -12.72
N LEU A 174 2.95 -13.85 -12.97
CA LEU A 174 1.64 -14.16 -13.53
C LEU A 174 1.82 -14.85 -14.89
N PRO A 175 1.28 -16.06 -15.11
CA PRO A 175 1.43 -16.75 -16.38
C PRO A 175 0.63 -16.05 -17.49
N VAL A 176 1.13 -16.18 -18.73
CA VAL A 176 0.42 -15.75 -19.94
C VAL A 176 -0.32 -16.96 -20.52
N PRO A 177 -1.66 -17.02 -20.46
CA PRO A 177 -2.44 -18.15 -20.96
C PRO A 177 -2.27 -18.33 -22.47
N ALA A 178 -2.43 -19.56 -22.98
CA ALA A 178 -2.39 -19.79 -24.43
C ALA A 178 -3.56 -19.09 -25.14
N VAL A 179 -3.32 -18.61 -26.36
CA VAL A 179 -4.35 -17.95 -27.19
C VAL A 179 -5.52 -18.91 -27.42
N LYS A 180 -5.24 -20.16 -27.77
CA LYS A 180 -6.26 -21.20 -27.99
C LYS A 180 -7.15 -21.40 -26.78
N ASP A 181 -6.56 -21.53 -25.58
CA ASP A 181 -7.31 -21.74 -24.34
C ASP A 181 -8.16 -20.51 -24.00
N THR A 182 -7.60 -19.31 -24.21
CA THR A 182 -8.30 -18.04 -23.99
C THR A 182 -9.51 -17.91 -24.92
N VAL A 183 -9.33 -18.22 -26.22
CA VAL A 183 -10.41 -18.18 -27.22
C VAL A 183 -11.47 -19.24 -26.93
N SER A 184 -11.08 -20.45 -26.53
CA SER A 184 -12.04 -21.50 -26.14
C SER A 184 -12.91 -21.07 -24.97
N ARG A 185 -12.31 -20.54 -23.91
CA ARG A 185 -13.04 -20.04 -22.73
C ARG A 185 -13.90 -18.82 -23.06
N TYR A 186 -13.41 -17.95 -23.94
CA TYR A 186 -14.19 -16.82 -24.44
C TYR A 186 -15.46 -17.30 -25.16
N LEU A 187 -15.34 -18.24 -26.10
CA LEU A 187 -16.48 -18.81 -26.82
C LEU A 187 -17.47 -19.48 -25.87
N GLU A 188 -16.98 -20.28 -24.91
CA GLU A 188 -17.82 -20.88 -23.87
C GLU A 188 -18.59 -19.82 -23.08
N SER A 189 -17.94 -18.71 -22.71
CA SER A 189 -18.55 -17.62 -21.93
C SER A 189 -19.61 -16.81 -22.69
N VAL A 190 -19.46 -16.65 -24.00
CA VAL A 190 -20.41 -15.86 -24.82
C VAL A 190 -21.53 -16.71 -25.42
N ARG A 191 -21.37 -18.04 -25.49
CA ARG A 191 -22.38 -18.94 -26.03
C ARG A 191 -23.77 -18.74 -25.41
N PRO A 192 -23.96 -18.66 -24.07
CA PRO A 192 -25.29 -18.45 -23.49
C PRO A 192 -25.86 -17.04 -23.72
N LEU A 193 -25.09 -16.11 -24.28
CA LEU A 193 -25.48 -14.72 -24.52
C LEU A 193 -25.90 -14.43 -25.96
N MET A 194 -25.76 -15.40 -26.87
CA MET A 194 -25.89 -15.20 -28.32
C MET A 194 -26.78 -16.25 -28.96
N GLY A 195 -27.52 -15.86 -30.00
CA GLY A 195 -28.23 -16.82 -30.87
C GLY A 195 -27.27 -17.65 -31.73
N ASP A 196 -27.77 -18.70 -32.38
CA ASP A 196 -26.93 -19.63 -33.15
C ASP A 196 -26.18 -18.98 -34.32
N ALA A 197 -26.87 -18.15 -35.10
CA ALA A 197 -26.26 -17.45 -36.23
C ALA A 197 -25.17 -16.45 -35.78
N GLU A 198 -25.44 -15.73 -34.69
CA GLU A 198 -24.48 -14.79 -34.11
C GLU A 198 -23.26 -15.50 -33.54
N PHE A 199 -23.49 -16.62 -32.83
CA PHE A 199 -22.43 -17.43 -32.26
C PHE A 199 -21.55 -18.06 -33.34
N GLN A 200 -22.12 -18.60 -34.42
CA GLN A 200 -21.35 -19.13 -35.54
C GLN A 200 -20.46 -18.06 -36.18
N ARG A 201 -20.99 -16.84 -36.38
CA ARG A 201 -20.20 -15.70 -36.87
C ARG A 201 -19.05 -15.39 -35.91
N MET A 202 -19.35 -15.31 -34.61
CA MET A 202 -18.34 -15.01 -33.60
C MET A 202 -17.27 -16.10 -33.58
N GLU A 203 -17.65 -17.37 -33.59
CA GLU A 203 -16.75 -18.52 -33.62
C GLU A 203 -15.77 -18.43 -34.80
N GLY A 204 -16.26 -18.05 -35.98
CA GLY A 204 -15.41 -17.75 -37.14
C GLY A 204 -14.36 -16.67 -36.86
N LEU A 205 -14.78 -15.52 -36.32
CA LEU A 205 -13.87 -14.42 -35.98
C LEU A 205 -12.85 -14.79 -34.90
N ALA A 206 -13.26 -15.54 -33.88
CA ALA A 206 -12.39 -16.02 -32.81
C ALA A 206 -11.30 -16.97 -33.33
N LYS A 207 -11.69 -17.90 -34.22
CA LYS A 207 -10.76 -18.84 -34.86
C LYS A 207 -9.78 -18.12 -35.79
N ASP A 208 -10.27 -17.17 -36.57
CA ASP A 208 -9.43 -16.31 -37.42
C ASP A 208 -8.40 -15.55 -36.58
N PHE A 209 -8.83 -14.88 -35.50
CA PHE A 209 -7.94 -14.22 -34.56
C PHE A 209 -6.90 -15.19 -33.97
N ALA A 210 -7.32 -16.38 -33.54
CA ALA A 210 -6.44 -17.37 -32.93
C ALA A 210 -5.34 -17.86 -33.88
N PHE A 211 -5.63 -17.92 -35.18
CA PHE A 211 -4.69 -18.38 -36.21
C PHE A 211 -3.80 -17.25 -36.74
N ASN A 212 -4.36 -16.06 -36.93
CA ASN A 212 -3.69 -14.93 -37.58
C ASN A 212 -3.06 -13.95 -36.59
N LEU A 213 -3.84 -13.00 -36.08
CA LEU A 213 -3.31 -11.87 -35.30
C LEU A 213 -2.88 -12.25 -33.88
N GLY A 214 -3.59 -13.19 -33.25
CA GLY A 214 -3.40 -13.62 -31.87
C GLY A 214 -1.98 -14.06 -31.55
N PRO A 215 -1.34 -14.95 -32.34
CA PRO A 215 0.06 -15.35 -32.14
C PRO A 215 1.05 -14.18 -32.13
N LYS A 216 0.85 -13.17 -32.99
CA LYS A 216 1.71 -11.97 -33.05
C LYS A 216 1.55 -11.12 -31.79
N LEU A 217 0.33 -10.87 -31.34
CA LEU A 217 0.07 -10.14 -30.10
C LEU A 217 0.58 -10.90 -28.86
N GLN A 218 0.39 -12.22 -28.86
CA GLN A 218 0.87 -13.10 -27.79
C GLN A 218 2.39 -13.07 -27.66
N TRP A 219 3.13 -12.91 -28.77
CA TRP A 219 4.58 -12.75 -28.73
C TRP A 219 4.99 -11.49 -27.96
N TYR A 220 4.37 -10.34 -28.24
CA TYR A 220 4.62 -9.11 -27.50
C TYR A 220 4.24 -9.23 -26.03
N LEU A 221 3.13 -9.92 -25.72
CA LEU A 221 2.69 -10.15 -24.35
C LEU A 221 3.68 -11.03 -23.55
N LYS A 222 4.19 -12.09 -24.18
CA LYS A 222 5.25 -12.93 -23.60
C LYS A 222 6.52 -12.12 -23.35
N LEU A 223 6.93 -11.29 -24.31
CA LEU A 223 8.07 -10.40 -24.14
C LEU A 223 7.85 -9.49 -22.92
N LYS A 224 6.71 -8.81 -22.81
CA LYS A 224 6.36 -8.00 -21.63
C LYS A 224 6.43 -8.80 -20.33
N SER A 225 5.94 -10.04 -20.32
CA SER A 225 5.99 -10.92 -19.13
C SER A 225 7.41 -11.29 -18.68
N TRP A 226 8.41 -11.15 -19.56
CA TRP A 226 9.81 -11.39 -19.19
C TRP A 226 10.45 -10.21 -18.47
N TRP A 227 10.04 -8.99 -18.82
CA TRP A 227 10.60 -7.74 -18.30
C TRP A 227 9.80 -7.16 -17.13
N ALA A 228 8.48 -7.34 -17.12
CA ALA A 228 7.60 -6.87 -16.05
C ALA A 228 7.56 -7.85 -14.87
N THR A 229 7.35 -7.32 -13.66
CA THR A 229 7.05 -8.14 -12.46
C THR A 229 5.70 -8.83 -12.59
N ASN A 230 4.71 -8.09 -13.12
CA ASN A 230 3.41 -8.57 -13.55
C ASN A 230 3.06 -7.86 -14.86
N TYR A 231 2.72 -8.61 -15.91
CA TYR A 231 2.48 -8.02 -17.24
C TYR A 231 1.15 -7.27 -17.35
N VAL A 232 0.24 -7.42 -16.38
CA VAL A 232 -1.10 -6.83 -16.39
C VAL A 232 -1.20 -5.58 -15.50
N SER A 233 -0.49 -5.54 -14.37
CA SER A 233 -0.77 -4.57 -13.29
C SER A 233 -0.71 -3.10 -13.71
N ASP A 234 0.31 -2.69 -14.47
CA ASP A 234 0.47 -1.32 -14.97
C ASP A 234 -0.65 -0.94 -15.96
N TRP A 235 -0.96 -1.82 -16.91
CA TRP A 235 -2.05 -1.61 -17.86
C TRP A 235 -3.42 -1.66 -17.19
N TRP A 236 -3.61 -2.48 -16.17
CA TRP A 236 -4.84 -2.54 -15.39
C TRP A 236 -5.08 -1.23 -14.65
N GLU A 237 -4.08 -0.74 -13.89
CA GLU A 237 -4.17 0.55 -13.21
C GLU A 237 -4.43 1.69 -14.22
N GLU A 238 -3.66 1.74 -15.32
CA GLU A 238 -3.75 2.82 -16.29
C GLU A 238 -5.05 2.80 -17.12
N TYR A 239 -5.35 1.71 -17.81
CA TYR A 239 -6.43 1.68 -18.81
C TYR A 239 -7.81 1.42 -18.21
N ILE A 240 -7.89 0.64 -17.12
CA ILE A 240 -9.20 0.33 -16.50
C ILE A 240 -9.63 1.47 -15.58
N TYR A 241 -8.70 2.06 -14.83
CA TYR A 241 -9.06 3.08 -13.85
C TYR A 241 -8.62 4.48 -14.29
N LEU A 242 -7.33 4.72 -14.53
CA LEU A 242 -6.79 6.07 -14.61
C LEU A 242 -7.15 6.80 -15.91
N ARG A 243 -7.39 6.09 -17.02
CA ARG A 243 -7.85 6.69 -18.29
C ARG A 243 -9.36 6.84 -18.38
N GLY A 244 -10.14 6.18 -17.53
CA GLY A 244 -11.58 6.41 -17.43
C GLY A 244 -11.88 7.88 -17.13
N ARG A 245 -12.74 8.52 -17.92
CA ARG A 245 -13.06 9.97 -17.80
C ARG A 245 -14.39 10.24 -17.08
N GLY A 246 -15.21 9.21 -16.89
CA GLY A 246 -16.47 9.30 -16.16
C GLY A 246 -16.27 9.45 -14.64
N PRO A 247 -17.35 9.70 -13.89
CA PRO A 247 -17.28 9.95 -12.46
C PRO A 247 -16.96 8.66 -11.70
N ILE A 248 -16.08 8.74 -10.70
CA ILE A 248 -15.60 7.56 -9.96
C ILE A 248 -16.44 7.23 -8.72
N MET A 249 -17.15 8.21 -8.15
CA MET A 249 -17.89 8.08 -6.89
C MET A 249 -18.79 6.85 -6.81
N VAL A 250 -19.55 6.55 -7.87
CA VAL A 250 -20.47 5.39 -7.91
C VAL A 250 -20.03 4.32 -8.91
N ASN A 251 -19.30 4.70 -9.96
CA ASN A 251 -18.93 3.77 -11.04
C ASN A 251 -17.64 2.99 -10.73
N SER A 252 -16.89 3.37 -9.68
CA SER A 252 -15.60 2.76 -9.36
C SER A 252 -15.38 2.60 -7.86
N ASN A 253 -15.58 3.66 -7.06
CA ASN A 253 -15.39 3.59 -5.61
C ASN A 253 -16.31 2.56 -4.97
N TYR A 254 -15.82 1.94 -3.91
CA TYR A 254 -16.56 0.97 -3.10
C TYR A 254 -16.60 1.40 -1.64
N PHE A 255 -17.33 0.66 -0.81
CA PHE A 255 -17.51 1.01 0.59
C PHE A 255 -17.35 -0.20 1.51
N ALA A 256 -17.04 0.08 2.78
CA ALA A 256 -17.06 -0.88 3.88
C ALA A 256 -17.97 -0.38 5.00
N MET A 257 -18.71 -1.28 5.62
CA MET A 257 -19.69 -0.96 6.66
C MET A 257 -19.18 -1.42 8.04
N ASP A 258 -19.49 -0.67 9.10
CA ASP A 258 -19.27 -1.11 10.48
C ASP A 258 -20.17 -2.30 10.85
N PHE A 259 -19.93 -2.89 12.02
CA PHE A 259 -20.77 -3.93 12.59
C PHE A 259 -22.26 -3.56 12.54
N LEU A 260 -23.07 -4.47 12.03
CA LEU A 260 -24.52 -4.27 11.90
C LEU A 260 -25.17 -4.12 13.27
N HIS A 261 -24.94 -5.09 14.16
CA HIS A 261 -25.68 -5.21 15.43
C HIS A 261 -24.97 -4.61 16.64
N LEU A 262 -23.70 -4.20 16.51
CA LEU A 262 -22.92 -3.62 17.59
C LEU A 262 -22.75 -2.11 17.37
N CYS A 263 -22.92 -1.32 18.42
CA CYS A 263 -22.54 0.09 18.44
C CYS A 263 -21.77 0.37 19.74
N PRO A 264 -20.43 0.37 19.70
CA PRO A 264 -19.62 0.48 20.92
C PRO A 264 -19.83 1.77 21.71
N THR A 265 -20.21 2.86 21.04
CA THR A 265 -20.61 4.13 21.67
C THR A 265 -21.48 4.93 20.70
N ARG A 266 -22.42 5.69 21.24
CA ARG A 266 -23.23 6.64 20.45
C ARG A 266 -22.60 8.03 20.33
N VAL A 267 -21.48 8.26 21.00
CA VAL A 267 -20.77 9.55 20.98
C VAL A 267 -19.84 9.60 19.76
N GLN A 268 -20.22 10.37 18.75
CA GLN A 268 -19.49 10.51 17.48
C GLN A 268 -18.00 10.83 17.66
N ALA A 269 -17.65 11.85 18.46
CA ALA A 269 -16.26 12.22 18.72
C ALA A 269 -15.45 11.09 19.38
N ALA A 270 -16.07 10.35 20.32
CA ALA A 270 -15.42 9.24 21.00
C ALA A 270 -15.18 8.07 20.04
N ARG A 271 -16.15 7.78 19.16
CA ARG A 271 -16.00 6.77 18.10
C ARG A 271 -14.87 7.15 17.15
N ALA A 272 -14.91 8.37 16.61
CA ALA A 272 -13.89 8.88 15.69
C ALA A 272 -12.49 8.85 16.32
N GLY A 273 -12.33 9.32 17.55
CA GLY A 273 -11.04 9.34 18.24
C GLY A 273 -10.41 7.95 18.40
N ASN A 274 -11.20 6.94 18.76
CA ASN A 274 -10.72 5.56 18.90
C ASN A 274 -10.36 4.92 17.55
N VAL A 275 -11.20 5.13 16.53
CA VAL A 275 -11.02 4.48 15.22
C VAL A 275 -9.86 5.10 14.45
N ILE A 276 -9.73 6.43 14.46
CA ILE A 276 -8.56 7.14 13.91
C ILE A 276 -7.29 6.63 14.58
N TYR A 277 -7.29 6.48 15.91
CA TYR A 277 -6.13 5.94 16.64
C TYR A 277 -5.80 4.50 16.21
N ALA A 278 -6.81 3.63 16.09
CA ALA A 278 -6.63 2.25 15.64
C ALA A 278 -6.04 2.16 14.22
N ILE A 279 -6.57 2.94 13.28
CA ILE A 279 -6.04 3.06 11.91
C ILE A 279 -4.58 3.54 11.95
N LEU A 280 -4.21 4.45 12.85
CA LEU A 280 -2.84 4.91 12.99
C LEU A 280 -1.89 3.87 13.61
N LEU A 281 -2.39 3.01 14.50
CA LEU A 281 -1.63 1.84 14.96
C LEU A 281 -1.38 0.85 13.82
N TYR A 282 -2.38 0.62 12.97
CA TYR A 282 -2.23 -0.19 11.77
C TYR A 282 -1.18 0.42 10.82
N ARG A 283 -1.30 1.72 10.52
CA ARG A 283 -0.33 2.47 9.71
C ARG A 283 1.09 2.36 10.27
N LYS A 284 1.25 2.42 11.59
CA LYS A 284 2.55 2.25 12.25
C LYS A 284 3.12 0.85 12.05
N LYS A 285 2.30 -0.21 12.14
CA LYS A 285 2.73 -1.59 11.85
C LYS A 285 3.11 -1.75 10.38
N LEU A 286 2.33 -1.17 9.47
CA LEU A 286 2.60 -1.16 8.03
C LEU A 286 3.93 -0.47 7.72
N ASP A 287 4.16 0.74 8.24
CA ASP A 287 5.41 1.49 8.06
C ASP A 287 6.66 0.73 8.53
N ARG A 288 6.48 -0.15 9.53
CA ARG A 288 7.52 -1.02 10.09
C ARG A 288 7.53 -2.42 9.47
N GLN A 289 6.67 -2.69 8.49
CA GLN A 289 6.53 -3.99 7.83
C GLN A 289 6.24 -5.14 8.82
N GLU A 290 5.61 -4.81 9.96
CA GLU A 290 5.28 -5.74 11.06
C GLU A 290 3.94 -6.46 10.83
N ILE A 291 3.17 -6.03 9.82
CA ILE A 291 1.99 -6.77 9.35
C ILE A 291 2.47 -8.10 8.76
N LYS A 292 1.83 -9.20 9.14
CA LYS A 292 2.18 -10.52 8.60
C LYS A 292 1.68 -10.63 7.16
N PRO A 293 2.42 -11.28 6.25
CA PRO A 293 1.92 -11.55 4.91
C PRO A 293 0.67 -12.43 5.00
N ILE A 294 -0.29 -12.19 4.10
CA ILE A 294 -1.46 -13.07 3.96
C ILE A 294 -1.00 -14.38 3.33
N LEU A 295 -1.35 -15.49 3.97
CA LEU A 295 -1.00 -16.84 3.54
C LEU A 295 -2.28 -17.68 3.39
N LEU A 296 -2.53 -18.20 2.18
CA LEU A 296 -3.61 -19.15 1.92
C LEU A 296 -3.21 -20.58 2.35
N LEU A 297 -4.21 -21.47 2.38
CA LEU A 297 -4.05 -22.90 2.61
C LEU A 297 -3.27 -23.22 3.91
N GLY A 298 -3.77 -22.72 5.04
CA GLY A 298 -3.19 -23.03 6.35
C GLY A 298 -1.75 -22.54 6.51
N SER A 299 -1.51 -21.27 6.16
CA SER A 299 -0.20 -20.60 6.24
C SER A 299 0.87 -21.13 5.28
N THR A 300 0.51 -21.45 4.03
CA THR A 300 1.45 -22.03 3.05
C THR A 300 1.71 -21.14 1.85
N VAL A 301 0.67 -20.63 1.19
CA VAL A 301 0.81 -19.91 -0.08
C VAL A 301 0.74 -18.40 0.16
N PRO A 302 1.84 -17.64 0.01
CA PRO A 302 1.82 -16.20 0.21
C PRO A 302 1.12 -15.47 -0.93
N LEU A 303 0.40 -14.41 -0.58
CA LEU A 303 -0.13 -13.44 -1.53
C LEU A 303 0.83 -12.26 -1.73
N CYS A 304 0.65 -11.56 -2.85
CA CYS A 304 1.31 -10.29 -3.08
C CYS A 304 0.91 -9.26 -2.02
N SER A 305 1.86 -8.43 -1.58
CA SER A 305 1.64 -7.40 -0.56
C SER A 305 1.94 -5.99 -1.08
N ALA A 306 2.22 -5.83 -2.38
CA ALA A 306 2.65 -4.57 -2.98
C ALA A 306 1.63 -3.43 -2.74
N GLN A 307 0.33 -3.72 -2.84
CA GLN A 307 -0.73 -2.71 -2.71
C GLN A 307 -0.79 -2.04 -1.33
N TRP A 308 -0.27 -2.67 -0.26
CA TRP A 308 -0.20 -2.04 1.07
C TRP A 308 0.62 -0.75 1.08
N GLU A 309 1.61 -0.61 0.19
CA GLU A 309 2.50 0.55 0.15
C GLU A 309 1.72 1.87 -0.04
N ARG A 310 0.66 1.83 -0.84
CA ARG A 310 -0.11 3.01 -1.24
C ARG A 310 -1.34 3.27 -0.39
N MET A 311 -1.59 2.52 0.68
CA MET A 311 -2.83 2.65 1.49
C MET A 311 -3.01 4.03 2.14
N PHE A 312 -1.93 4.62 2.63
CA PHE A 312 -1.95 5.93 3.30
C PHE A 312 -1.14 6.95 2.52
N ASN A 313 -1.44 8.24 2.74
CA ASN A 313 -0.74 9.37 2.11
C ASN A 313 -0.86 9.38 0.59
N THR A 314 -1.94 8.81 0.08
CA THR A 314 -2.15 8.63 -1.35
C THR A 314 -3.46 9.27 -1.75
N SER A 315 -3.49 9.87 -2.94
CA SER A 315 -4.68 10.40 -3.59
C SER A 315 -4.57 10.21 -5.09
N ARG A 316 -5.70 9.98 -5.74
CA ARG A 316 -5.82 10.04 -7.19
C ARG A 316 -5.96 11.50 -7.62
N VAL A 317 -5.07 11.96 -8.48
CA VAL A 317 -5.04 13.34 -8.98
C VAL A 317 -5.67 13.35 -10.38
N PRO A 318 -6.70 14.18 -10.65
CA PRO A 318 -7.33 14.24 -11.96
C PRO A 318 -6.38 14.83 -13.01
N GLY A 319 -6.37 14.24 -14.20
CA GLY A 319 -5.68 14.79 -15.38
C GLY A 319 -6.64 14.91 -16.57
N LEU A 320 -6.21 15.56 -17.65
CA LEU A 320 -7.04 15.75 -18.84
C LEU A 320 -7.24 14.41 -19.58
N GLU A 321 -6.14 13.71 -19.88
CA GLU A 321 -6.18 12.44 -20.62
C GLU A 321 -6.17 11.22 -19.68
N ALA A 322 -5.35 11.28 -18.64
CA ALA A 322 -5.23 10.24 -17.63
C ALA A 322 -5.01 10.87 -16.26
N ASP A 323 -5.58 10.25 -15.24
CA ASP A 323 -5.33 10.58 -13.84
C ASP A 323 -4.00 9.97 -13.38
N ALA A 324 -3.52 10.38 -12.21
CA ALA A 324 -2.31 9.82 -11.61
C ALA A 324 -2.52 9.49 -10.13
N VAL A 325 -2.02 8.34 -9.69
CA VAL A 325 -1.96 8.02 -8.25
C VAL A 325 -0.75 8.73 -7.65
N GLN A 326 -0.99 9.75 -6.85
CA GLN A 326 0.04 10.46 -6.09
C GLN A 326 0.20 9.81 -4.73
N HIS A 327 1.37 9.26 -4.44
CA HIS A 327 1.77 8.80 -3.11
C HIS A 327 2.88 9.70 -2.55
N VAL A 328 2.72 10.18 -1.32
CA VAL A 328 3.76 10.97 -0.64
C VAL A 328 4.35 10.24 0.57
N THR A 329 5.66 10.39 0.73
CA THR A 329 6.35 9.86 1.91
C THR A 329 6.05 10.73 3.14
N ASP A 330 5.60 10.10 4.21
CA ASP A 330 5.59 10.64 5.58
C ASP A 330 4.60 11.80 5.89
N SER A 331 3.30 11.57 5.64
CA SER A 331 2.24 12.47 6.14
C SER A 331 2.04 12.38 7.66
N LYS A 332 1.81 13.52 8.34
CA LYS A 332 1.63 13.60 9.81
C LYS A 332 0.25 14.13 10.23
N HIS A 333 -0.66 14.33 9.28
CA HIS A 333 -1.99 14.88 9.52
C HIS A 333 -3.07 14.07 8.79
N VAL A 334 -4.31 14.23 9.24
CA VAL A 334 -5.52 13.91 8.47
C VAL A 334 -6.24 15.20 8.12
N VAL A 335 -7.16 15.14 7.16
CA VAL A 335 -8.15 16.19 6.97
C VAL A 335 -9.50 15.66 7.44
N VAL A 336 -10.19 16.46 8.24
CA VAL A 336 -11.52 16.18 8.75
C VAL A 336 -12.50 17.14 8.08
N TYR A 337 -13.58 16.61 7.54
CA TYR A 337 -14.72 17.37 7.03
C TYR A 337 -15.86 17.34 8.03
N HIS A 338 -16.45 18.51 8.30
CA HIS A 338 -17.71 18.65 9.02
C HIS A 338 -18.47 19.88 8.51
N LYS A 339 -19.76 19.74 8.18
CA LYS A 339 -20.67 20.82 7.74
C LYS A 339 -20.03 21.82 6.75
N GLY A 340 -19.45 21.30 5.66
CA GLY A 340 -18.90 22.14 4.60
C GLY A 340 -17.49 22.69 4.85
N ARG A 341 -16.86 22.37 5.97
CA ARG A 341 -15.54 22.90 6.37
C ARG A 341 -14.49 21.82 6.50
N TYR A 342 -13.23 22.21 6.25
CA TYR A 342 -12.08 21.31 6.23
C TYR A 342 -11.07 21.67 7.31
N PHE A 343 -10.76 20.70 8.17
CA PHE A 343 -9.87 20.90 9.30
C PHE A 343 -8.62 20.03 9.13
N LYS A 344 -7.46 20.66 9.08
CA LYS A 344 -6.18 19.95 9.10
C LYS A 344 -5.84 19.54 10.54
N VAL A 345 -5.90 18.25 10.83
CA VAL A 345 -5.69 17.71 12.18
C VAL A 345 -4.35 16.99 12.26
N TRP A 346 -3.45 17.50 13.09
CA TRP A 346 -2.17 16.84 13.37
C TRP A 346 -2.36 15.61 14.25
N LEU A 347 -1.63 14.54 13.94
CA LEU A 347 -1.77 13.23 14.60
C LEU A 347 -0.70 12.96 15.66
N TYR A 348 0.31 13.83 15.73
CA TYR A 348 1.49 13.66 16.59
C TYR A 348 1.75 14.94 17.39
N HIS A 349 2.19 14.75 18.63
CA HIS A 349 2.67 15.80 19.52
C HIS A 349 3.91 15.25 20.24
N ASP A 350 4.98 16.03 20.34
CA ASP A 350 6.24 15.62 20.97
C ASP A 350 6.83 14.29 20.44
N GLY A 351 6.69 14.06 19.13
CA GLY A 351 7.14 12.83 18.48
C GLY A 351 6.33 11.57 18.81
N ARG A 352 5.33 11.65 19.70
CA ARG A 352 4.40 10.55 19.96
C ARG A 352 3.10 10.71 19.19
N LEU A 353 2.45 9.58 18.95
CA LEU A 353 1.07 9.56 18.47
C LEU A 353 0.16 10.14 19.57
N LEU A 354 -0.83 10.94 19.16
CA LEU A 354 -1.89 11.38 20.06
C LEU A 354 -2.67 10.18 20.61
N ARG A 355 -3.07 10.24 21.87
CA ARG A 355 -3.90 9.24 22.54
C ARG A 355 -5.35 9.36 22.03
N PRO A 356 -6.17 8.30 22.11
CA PRO A 356 -7.56 8.33 21.69
C PRO A 356 -8.35 9.52 22.26
N ARG A 357 -8.18 9.83 23.56
CA ARG A 357 -8.85 10.97 24.22
C ARG A 357 -8.46 12.33 23.65
N GLU A 358 -7.22 12.50 23.22
CA GLU A 358 -6.73 13.76 22.63
C GLU A 358 -7.28 13.94 21.22
N ILE A 359 -7.34 12.86 20.45
CA ILE A 359 -7.98 12.87 19.13
C ILE A 359 -9.48 13.12 19.28
N GLN A 360 -10.15 12.46 20.23
CA GLN A 360 -11.56 12.71 20.57
C GLN A 360 -11.79 14.19 20.91
N GLN A 361 -10.93 14.81 21.72
CA GLN A 361 -11.07 16.24 22.05
C GLN A 361 -10.96 17.12 20.80
N GLN A 362 -10.06 16.80 19.87
CA GLN A 362 -9.99 17.53 18.60
C GLN A 362 -11.24 17.33 17.74
N MET A 363 -11.79 16.10 17.67
CA MET A 363 -13.03 15.86 16.95
C MET A 363 -14.21 16.58 17.59
N GLN A 364 -14.29 16.60 18.93
CA GLN A 364 -15.33 17.32 19.65
C GLN A 364 -15.26 18.83 19.38
N ARG A 365 -14.07 19.43 19.39
CA ARG A 365 -13.88 20.85 19.00
C ARG A 365 -14.37 21.13 17.59
N ILE A 366 -14.19 20.21 16.64
CA ILE A 366 -14.69 20.35 15.27
C ILE A 366 -16.21 20.23 15.21
N LEU A 367 -16.81 19.34 16.00
CA LEU A 367 -18.28 19.19 16.08
C LEU A 367 -18.94 20.40 16.75
N ASP A 368 -18.26 21.02 17.70
CA ASP A 368 -18.72 22.20 18.44
C ASP A 368 -18.44 23.52 17.70
N ASP A 369 -17.68 23.48 16.60
CA ASP A 369 -17.37 24.65 15.79
C ASP A 369 -18.60 25.09 14.99
N ASP A 370 -19.04 26.33 15.21
CA ASP A 370 -20.21 26.96 14.61
C ASP A 370 -19.86 27.94 13.48
N SER A 371 -18.58 28.03 13.06
CA SER A 371 -18.24 28.89 11.92
C SER A 371 -18.83 28.36 10.63
N GLU A 372 -19.32 29.28 9.81
CA GLU A 372 -19.83 29.00 8.47
C GLU A 372 -18.69 28.74 7.46
N PRO A 373 -18.92 27.88 6.45
CA PRO A 373 -17.98 27.68 5.36
C PRO A 373 -17.79 28.95 4.54
N GLN A 374 -16.60 29.13 3.97
CA GLN A 374 -16.37 30.21 3.01
C GLN A 374 -17.21 30.01 1.75
N ALA A 375 -17.45 31.08 1.00
CA ALA A 375 -18.19 31.01 -0.25
C ALA A 375 -17.59 29.95 -1.20
N GLY A 376 -18.39 28.94 -1.55
CA GLY A 376 -17.99 27.82 -2.41
C GLY A 376 -17.23 26.68 -1.70
N GLU A 377 -16.85 26.82 -0.44
CA GLU A 377 -16.15 25.78 0.34
C GLU A 377 -17.08 24.61 0.67
N GLU A 378 -18.35 24.91 1.00
CA GLU A 378 -19.32 23.93 1.49
C GLU A 378 -19.42 22.68 0.59
N LYS A 379 -19.43 22.91 -0.72
CA LYS A 379 -19.63 21.87 -1.75
C LYS A 379 -18.35 21.57 -2.53
N LEU A 380 -17.18 21.97 -2.03
CA LEU A 380 -15.92 21.89 -2.75
C LEU A 380 -15.60 20.46 -3.24
N ALA A 381 -15.84 19.44 -2.41
CA ALA A 381 -15.53 18.07 -2.78
C ALA A 381 -16.48 17.48 -3.85
N ALA A 382 -17.56 18.19 -4.23
CA ALA A 382 -18.38 17.82 -5.39
C ALA A 382 -17.56 17.74 -6.68
N LEU A 383 -16.47 18.50 -6.75
CA LEU A 383 -15.51 18.43 -7.86
C LEU A 383 -14.90 17.02 -8.01
N THR A 384 -14.71 16.30 -6.89
CA THR A 384 -14.18 14.92 -6.91
C THR A 384 -15.23 13.86 -7.26
N ALA A 385 -16.51 14.21 -7.20
CA ALA A 385 -17.63 13.31 -7.48
C ALA A 385 -18.00 13.24 -8.98
N GLY A 386 -17.78 14.34 -9.70
CA GLY A 386 -18.13 14.48 -11.12
C GLY A 386 -17.11 13.88 -12.09
N ASP A 387 -17.28 14.22 -13.36
CA ASP A 387 -16.38 13.79 -14.44
C ASP A 387 -14.93 14.27 -14.21
N ARG A 388 -13.96 13.46 -14.67
CA ARG A 388 -12.54 13.68 -14.38
C ARG A 388 -11.98 14.92 -15.08
N VAL A 389 -12.45 15.21 -16.30
CA VAL A 389 -11.95 16.32 -17.12
C VAL A 389 -12.36 17.69 -16.57
N PRO A 390 -13.64 17.95 -16.22
CA PRO A 390 -14.02 19.18 -15.51
C PRO A 390 -13.25 19.36 -14.20
N TRP A 391 -13.05 18.28 -13.43
CA TRP A 391 -12.25 18.36 -12.21
C TRP A 391 -10.79 18.72 -12.50
N ALA A 392 -10.14 18.08 -13.47
CA ALA A 392 -8.77 18.41 -13.88
C ALA A 392 -8.62 19.89 -14.28
N ARG A 393 -9.57 20.43 -15.06
CA ARG A 393 -9.58 21.84 -15.47
C ARG A 393 -9.76 22.78 -14.29
N ALA A 394 -10.71 22.49 -13.39
CA ALA A 394 -10.92 23.30 -12.18
C ALA A 394 -9.70 23.26 -11.26
N ARG A 395 -9.08 22.08 -11.09
CA ARG A 395 -7.83 21.91 -10.33
C ARG A 395 -6.72 22.79 -10.89
N GLN A 396 -6.53 22.78 -12.22
CA GLN A 396 -5.50 23.60 -12.88
C GLN A 396 -5.78 25.11 -12.76
N ALA A 397 -7.03 25.52 -12.97
CA ALA A 397 -7.41 26.93 -12.96
C ALA A 397 -7.36 27.55 -11.55
N TYR A 398 -7.83 26.84 -10.53
CA TYR A 398 -8.11 27.43 -9.22
C TYR A 398 -7.22 26.92 -8.08
N PHE A 399 -6.51 25.81 -8.26
CA PHE A 399 -5.70 25.16 -7.21
C PHE A 399 -4.23 24.98 -7.59
N SER A 400 -3.77 25.64 -8.65
CA SER A 400 -2.37 25.57 -9.09
C SER A 400 -1.42 26.45 -8.29
N HIS A 401 -1.91 27.50 -7.63
CA HIS A 401 -1.10 28.49 -6.90
C HIS A 401 -1.78 29.01 -5.63
N GLY A 402 -1.03 29.75 -4.81
CA GLY A 402 -1.55 30.49 -3.65
C GLY A 402 -2.13 29.61 -2.53
N LYS A 403 -3.11 30.16 -1.80
CA LYS A 403 -3.75 29.52 -0.64
C LYS A 403 -4.50 28.24 -1.05
N ASN A 404 -5.20 28.26 -2.18
CA ASN A 404 -5.96 27.11 -2.66
C ASN A 404 -5.05 25.90 -2.94
N LYS A 405 -3.88 26.12 -3.54
CA LYS A 405 -2.88 25.06 -3.72
C LYS A 405 -2.45 24.47 -2.39
N GLN A 406 -2.15 25.30 -1.40
CA GLN A 406 -1.73 24.85 -0.07
C GLN A 406 -2.83 24.06 0.65
N SER A 407 -4.09 24.50 0.53
CA SER A 407 -5.25 23.80 1.08
C SER A 407 -5.49 22.46 0.39
N LEU A 408 -5.44 22.40 -0.95
CA LEU A 408 -5.59 21.16 -1.69
C LEU A 408 -4.43 20.20 -1.41
N ASP A 409 -3.19 20.70 -1.34
CA ASP A 409 -2.02 19.93 -0.91
C ASP A 409 -2.24 19.31 0.48
N ALA A 410 -2.91 20.00 1.41
CA ALA A 410 -3.23 19.45 2.72
C ALA A 410 -4.21 18.27 2.62
N VAL A 411 -5.20 18.32 1.73
CA VAL A 411 -6.15 17.23 1.49
C VAL A 411 -5.48 16.04 0.80
N GLU A 412 -4.82 16.28 -0.34
CA GLU A 412 -4.17 15.24 -1.16
C GLU A 412 -3.06 14.52 -0.36
N LYS A 413 -2.27 15.26 0.45
CA LYS A 413 -1.18 14.70 1.25
C LYS A 413 -1.61 14.17 2.62
N ALA A 414 -2.88 14.28 3.01
CA ALA A 414 -3.37 13.71 4.27
C ALA A 414 -3.10 12.21 4.36
N ALA A 415 -2.92 11.66 5.56
CA ALA A 415 -2.76 10.22 5.74
C ALA A 415 -3.98 9.45 5.21
N PHE A 416 -5.17 9.96 5.52
CA PHE A 416 -6.49 9.57 5.00
C PHE A 416 -7.46 10.72 5.25
N PHE A 417 -8.67 10.66 4.69
CA PHE A 417 -9.71 11.66 4.88
C PHE A 417 -10.73 11.17 5.91
N VAL A 418 -11.31 12.08 6.70
CA VAL A 418 -12.32 11.78 7.72
C VAL A 418 -13.52 12.66 7.48
N THR A 419 -14.72 12.09 7.52
CA THR A 419 -15.98 12.84 7.53
C THR A 419 -16.69 12.60 8.85
N LEU A 420 -16.95 13.67 9.59
CA LEU A 420 -17.89 13.69 10.70
C LEU A 420 -19.27 14.07 10.12
N ASP A 421 -20.06 13.05 9.81
CA ASP A 421 -21.37 13.19 9.16
C ASP A 421 -22.43 13.62 10.19
N ASP A 422 -23.26 14.58 9.81
CA ASP A 422 -24.33 15.14 10.64
C ASP A 422 -25.61 14.29 10.64
N THR A 423 -25.68 13.28 9.78
CA THR A 423 -26.79 12.32 9.72
C THR A 423 -26.57 11.12 10.63
N GLU A 424 -27.67 10.42 10.93
CA GLU A 424 -27.63 9.13 11.60
C GLU A 424 -27.91 8.02 10.58
N GLN A 425 -27.01 7.03 10.52
CA GLN A 425 -27.15 5.87 9.66
C GLN A 425 -26.92 4.59 10.46
N GLY A 426 -27.33 3.45 9.92
CA GLY A 426 -27.13 2.15 10.55
C GLY A 426 -28.32 1.22 10.40
N TYR A 427 -28.10 -0.06 10.68
CA TYR A 427 -29.16 -1.06 10.72
C TYR A 427 -30.20 -0.73 11.80
N ARG A 428 -31.47 -0.71 11.41
CA ARG A 428 -32.63 -0.56 12.30
C ARG A 428 -33.49 -1.81 12.22
N LYS A 429 -33.83 -2.41 13.36
CA LYS A 429 -34.62 -3.64 13.41
C LYS A 429 -36.06 -3.43 12.90
N GLU A 430 -36.57 -2.22 13.09
CA GLU A 430 -37.93 -1.81 12.73
C GLU A 430 -38.10 -1.67 11.21
N ASP A 431 -37.02 -1.43 10.48
CA ASP A 431 -37.01 -1.24 9.02
C ASP A 431 -35.66 -1.72 8.43
N PRO A 432 -35.42 -3.04 8.41
CA PRO A 432 -34.09 -3.59 8.12
C PRO A 432 -33.65 -3.31 6.67
N VAL A 433 -34.57 -3.40 5.70
CA VAL A 433 -34.24 -3.23 4.29
C VAL A 433 -33.89 -1.78 3.96
N ARG A 434 -34.77 -0.83 4.30
CA ARG A 434 -34.53 0.57 3.94
C ARG A 434 -33.41 1.18 4.76
N SER A 435 -33.21 0.76 6.01
CA SER A 435 -32.10 1.26 6.84
C SER A 435 -30.74 0.81 6.31
N LEU A 436 -30.61 -0.43 5.83
CA LEU A 436 -29.38 -0.91 5.18
C LEU A 436 -29.15 -0.23 3.83
N ASP A 437 -30.19 -0.06 3.01
CA ASP A 437 -30.10 0.64 1.74
C ASP A 437 -29.64 2.10 1.91
N ALA A 438 -30.25 2.84 2.85
CA ALA A 438 -29.86 4.21 3.18
C ALA A 438 -28.41 4.28 3.69
N TYR A 439 -28.01 3.33 4.55
CA TYR A 439 -26.66 3.28 5.09
C TYR A 439 -25.62 2.99 4.01
N ALA A 440 -25.87 2.01 3.13
CA ALA A 440 -25.00 1.69 2.00
C ALA A 440 -24.85 2.90 1.05
N LYS A 441 -25.97 3.53 0.66
CA LYS A 441 -25.97 4.74 -0.17
C LYS A 441 -25.16 5.89 0.45
N SER A 442 -25.33 6.10 1.75
CA SER A 442 -24.59 7.13 2.49
C SER A 442 -23.07 6.87 2.54
N LEU A 443 -22.65 5.61 2.57
CA LEU A 443 -21.23 5.22 2.52
C LEU A 443 -20.65 5.28 1.09
N ILE A 444 -21.46 5.00 0.07
CA ILE A 444 -21.03 5.08 -1.34
C ILE A 444 -20.89 6.52 -1.80
N HIS A 445 -21.94 7.34 -1.65
CA HIS A 445 -21.97 8.68 -2.26
C HIS A 445 -22.29 9.81 -1.29
N GLY A 446 -22.81 9.52 -0.09
CA GLY A 446 -23.16 10.57 0.89
C GLY A 446 -24.06 11.64 0.27
N LYS A 447 -23.70 12.91 0.49
CA LYS A 447 -24.33 14.10 -0.12
C LYS A 447 -23.64 14.53 -1.44
N CYS A 448 -22.73 13.73 -1.95
CA CYS A 448 -21.87 13.97 -3.13
C CYS A 448 -20.81 15.08 -2.96
N TYR A 449 -20.74 15.74 -1.81
CA TYR A 449 -19.75 16.80 -1.53
C TYR A 449 -19.12 16.71 -0.14
N ASP A 450 -19.50 15.71 0.64
CA ASP A 450 -19.08 15.47 2.02
C ASP A 450 -18.07 14.32 2.14
N ARG A 451 -17.52 13.87 1.01
CA ARG A 451 -16.44 12.87 0.91
C ARG A 451 -15.40 13.39 -0.08
N TRP A 452 -14.15 13.02 0.14
CA TRP A 452 -13.10 13.24 -0.86
C TRP A 452 -12.88 11.95 -1.65
N PHE A 453 -13.60 11.81 -2.77
CA PHE A 453 -13.68 10.54 -3.53
C PHE A 453 -12.35 10.13 -4.17
N ASP A 454 -11.43 11.08 -4.33
CA ASP A 454 -10.07 10.86 -4.82
C ASP A 454 -9.12 10.31 -3.75
N LYS A 455 -9.52 10.26 -2.48
CA LYS A 455 -8.67 9.73 -1.41
C LYS A 455 -8.71 8.20 -1.42
N THR A 456 -7.58 7.55 -1.15
CA THR A 456 -7.53 6.08 -1.05
C THR A 456 -8.64 5.50 -0.20
N PHE A 457 -8.93 6.15 0.93
CA PHE A 457 -10.20 6.00 1.62
C PHE A 457 -10.58 7.24 2.44
N THR A 458 -11.89 7.38 2.65
CA THR A 458 -12.53 8.30 3.59
C THR A 458 -13.16 7.50 4.72
N LEU A 459 -12.74 7.76 5.97
CA LEU A 459 -13.43 7.27 7.16
C LEU A 459 -14.65 8.14 7.43
N VAL A 460 -15.83 7.54 7.39
CA VAL A 460 -17.11 8.20 7.68
C VAL A 460 -17.54 7.84 9.09
N VAL A 461 -17.84 8.83 9.92
CA VAL A 461 -18.38 8.62 11.28
C VAL A 461 -19.68 9.40 11.40
N PHE A 462 -20.79 8.71 11.59
CA PHE A 462 -22.13 9.26 11.70
C PHE A 462 -22.40 9.82 13.10
N ARG A 463 -23.40 10.70 13.21
CA ARG A 463 -23.79 11.37 14.46
C ARG A 463 -24.09 10.39 15.61
N ASN A 464 -24.67 9.24 15.29
CA ASN A 464 -25.00 8.19 16.25
C ASN A 464 -23.83 7.22 16.56
N GLY A 465 -22.61 7.51 16.11
CA GLY A 465 -21.43 6.68 16.34
C GLY A 465 -21.30 5.44 15.44
N LYS A 466 -22.20 5.25 14.46
CA LYS A 466 -21.95 4.31 13.36
C LYS A 466 -20.87 4.84 12.43
N MET A 467 -20.24 3.97 11.65
CA MET A 467 -19.12 4.35 10.79
C MET A 467 -18.97 3.47 9.56
N GLY A 468 -18.13 3.88 8.62
CA GLY A 468 -17.73 3.04 7.51
C GLY A 468 -16.63 3.69 6.72
N LEU A 469 -16.29 3.09 5.58
CA LEU A 469 -15.31 3.61 4.64
C LEU A 469 -15.95 3.84 3.29
N ASN A 470 -15.53 4.90 2.61
CA ASN A 470 -15.55 5.00 1.15
C ASN A 470 -14.11 4.83 0.65
N ALA A 471 -13.87 4.04 -0.41
CA ALA A 471 -12.54 3.77 -0.91
C ALA A 471 -12.44 3.97 -2.43
N GLU A 472 -11.40 4.68 -2.86
CA GLU A 472 -11.04 4.82 -4.28
C GLU A 472 -10.40 3.51 -4.77
N HIS A 473 -10.77 3.06 -5.98
CA HIS A 473 -10.46 1.70 -6.42
C HIS A 473 -9.14 1.57 -7.22
N SER A 474 -8.63 2.63 -7.83
CA SER A 474 -7.50 2.51 -8.77
C SER A 474 -6.21 1.98 -8.16
N TRP A 475 -5.94 2.28 -6.89
CA TRP A 475 -4.66 2.00 -6.24
C TRP A 475 -4.55 0.58 -5.65
N ALA A 476 -5.68 -0.09 -5.38
CA ALA A 476 -5.70 -1.42 -4.77
C ALA A 476 -7.03 -2.15 -4.92
N ASP A 477 -6.96 -3.47 -4.81
CA ASP A 477 -8.13 -4.33 -4.71
C ASP A 477 -8.75 -4.26 -3.30
N ALA A 478 -10.06 -4.50 -3.22
CA ALA A 478 -10.83 -4.42 -1.97
C ALA A 478 -10.26 -5.20 -0.75
N PRO A 479 -9.62 -6.39 -0.90
CA PRO A 479 -9.04 -7.09 0.24
C PRO A 479 -8.01 -6.29 1.05
N ILE A 480 -7.35 -5.31 0.42
CA ILE A 480 -6.36 -4.46 1.10
C ILE A 480 -7.02 -3.55 2.12
N VAL A 481 -8.13 -2.92 1.75
CA VAL A 481 -8.96 -2.10 2.65
C VAL A 481 -9.70 -2.99 3.64
N GLY A 482 -10.17 -4.17 3.22
CA GLY A 482 -10.79 -5.16 4.09
C GLY A 482 -9.90 -5.54 5.27
N HIS A 483 -8.62 -5.83 5.03
CA HIS A 483 -7.65 -6.17 6.09
C HIS A 483 -7.33 -4.99 7.03
N LEU A 484 -7.49 -3.74 6.59
CA LEU A 484 -7.43 -2.58 7.50
C LEU A 484 -8.67 -2.51 8.39
N TRP A 485 -9.82 -2.90 7.85
CA TRP A 485 -11.13 -2.77 8.49
C TRP A 485 -11.43 -3.89 9.50
N GLU A 486 -10.94 -5.10 9.23
CA GLU A 486 -10.85 -6.23 10.17
C GLU A 486 -9.91 -5.94 11.34
#